data_AF-A0A9D9UFB1-F1
#
_entry.id   AF-A0A9D9UFB1-F1
#
_cell.length_a   1.000
_cell.length_b   1.000
_cell.length_c   1.000
_cell.angle_alpha   90.00
_cell.angle_beta   90.00
_cell.angle_gamma   90.00
#
_symmetry.space_group_name_H-M   'P 1'
#
loop_
_entity.id
_entity.type
_entity.pdbx_description
1 polymer ?
#
loop_
_entity_poly.entity_id
_entity_poly.type
_entity_poly.pdbx_seq_one_letter_code
_entity_poly.pdbx_strand_id
1 'polypeptide(L)'
;MKRFYLALFFYSWLGSLLCQHTPAIINYKVADYKAHQQNWSISQDLAGWMYFANTDGLLSFNGNAWSLQRLKSNKIIRSVCAVGERVYTGAYGEIGYWTKDDCGKMTYHSLLHLIKNNAIEKEEIWNIISIKGKIYFQSFSVLMVYDGEQIKKVELPGSIMFIHNVGSKLIIQALEYGLFEINDDNQAVLLPNTSDFKGKIVSGICAFPMKNSGDLLISTTSHGIYSYSAGKVNKWNPALENYFAEIQVNKMMVTRSGLLVLGSIRSGLLIFSREGHMLYHVNSSNGLQNNTVLSLHEDKNEHIWLGLDKGIGLLKMKDKLLLYHDHSGILGTVYTTAVH
;
A
#
# COMPACT_ATOMS: atom_id res chain seq x y z
N MET A 1 39.33 -69.30 6.43
CA MET A 1 39.27 -67.91 5.93
C MET A 1 37.88 -67.34 6.23
N LYS A 2 37.76 -66.45 7.22
CA LYS A 2 36.50 -65.76 7.54
C LYS A 2 36.35 -64.55 6.62
N ARG A 3 35.28 -64.49 5.82
CA ARG A 3 34.95 -63.35 4.96
C ARG A 3 34.18 -62.31 5.78
N PHE A 4 34.73 -61.09 5.88
CA PHE A 4 34.04 -59.93 6.43
C PHE A 4 33.27 -59.24 5.30
N TYR A 5 31.97 -59.04 5.48
CA TYR A 5 31.15 -58.20 4.59
C TYR A 5 31.07 -56.80 5.20
N LEU A 6 31.53 -55.79 4.45
CA LEU A 6 31.44 -54.39 4.83
C LEU A 6 30.07 -53.86 4.35
N ALA A 7 29.15 -53.57 5.27
CA ALA A 7 27.88 -52.94 4.95
C ALA A 7 28.06 -51.41 4.96
N LEU A 8 28.01 -50.78 3.79
CA LEU A 8 27.98 -49.33 3.62
C LEU A 8 26.55 -48.83 3.86
N PHE A 9 26.30 -48.18 4.99
CA PHE A 9 25.07 -47.44 5.24
C PHE A 9 25.12 -46.09 4.52
N PHE A 10 24.39 -45.96 3.42
CA PHE A 10 24.08 -44.66 2.81
C PHE A 10 23.02 -43.96 3.68
N TYR A 11 23.44 -43.00 4.50
CA TYR A 11 22.52 -42.04 5.11
C TYR A 11 22.02 -41.10 4.01
N SER A 12 20.82 -41.37 3.47
CA SER A 12 20.11 -40.40 2.64
C SER A 12 19.63 -39.26 3.55
N TRP A 13 20.36 -38.15 3.54
CA TRP A 13 19.91 -36.90 4.13
C TRP A 13 18.72 -36.40 3.29
N LEU A 14 17.51 -36.76 3.70
CA LEU A 14 16.28 -36.13 3.22
C LEU A 14 16.23 -34.71 3.83
N GLY A 15 17.07 -33.83 3.30
CA GLY A 15 16.88 -32.40 3.52
C GLY A 15 15.55 -32.02 2.88
N SER A 16 14.59 -31.61 3.69
CA SER A 16 13.41 -30.91 3.18
C SER A 16 13.90 -29.61 2.55
N LEU A 17 14.08 -29.61 1.23
CA LEU A 17 14.17 -28.38 0.46
C LEU A 17 12.80 -27.70 0.59
N LEU A 18 12.68 -26.78 1.55
CA LEU A 18 11.56 -25.84 1.59
C LEU A 18 11.76 -24.89 0.40
N CYS A 19 11.22 -25.27 -0.76
CA CYS A 19 11.04 -24.31 -1.83
C CYS A 19 9.97 -23.32 -1.38
N GLN A 20 10.34 -22.06 -1.17
CA GLN A 20 9.39 -21.03 -0.79
C GLN A 20 8.49 -20.72 -1.99
N HIS A 21 7.28 -21.26 -1.97
CA HIS A 21 6.27 -20.98 -2.99
C HIS A 21 5.84 -19.51 -2.91
N THR A 22 5.91 -18.76 -4.01
CA THR A 22 5.43 -17.38 -4.08
C THR A 22 4.05 -17.37 -4.75
N PRO A 23 3.06 -16.60 -4.26
CA PRO A 23 1.78 -16.46 -4.96
C PRO A 23 2.01 -15.92 -6.38
N ALA A 24 1.16 -16.31 -7.33
CA ALA A 24 1.30 -15.87 -8.72
C ALA A 24 1.23 -14.33 -8.84
N ILE A 25 2.10 -13.76 -9.67
CA ILE A 25 2.19 -12.31 -9.91
C ILE A 25 1.82 -12.01 -11.35
N ILE A 26 0.84 -11.14 -11.54
CA ILE A 26 0.52 -10.55 -12.85
C ILE A 26 1.12 -9.15 -12.89
N ASN A 27 1.92 -8.87 -13.93
CA ASN A 27 2.49 -7.55 -14.15
C ASN A 27 1.81 -6.88 -15.34
N TYR A 28 1.18 -5.74 -15.08
CA TYR A 28 0.70 -4.84 -16.14
C TYR A 28 1.78 -3.82 -16.44
N LYS A 29 2.31 -3.89 -17.65
CA LYS A 29 3.35 -3.00 -18.19
C LYS A 29 2.71 -1.74 -18.75
N VAL A 30 3.54 -0.71 -18.96
CA VAL A 30 3.16 0.55 -19.61
C VAL A 30 2.39 0.34 -20.92
N ALA A 31 2.77 -0.67 -21.71
CA ALA A 31 2.12 -0.99 -22.97
C ALA A 31 0.66 -1.49 -22.81
N ASP A 32 0.33 -2.09 -21.67
CA ASP A 32 -1.00 -2.68 -21.42
C ASP A 32 -2.03 -1.59 -21.13
N TYR A 33 -1.69 -0.64 -20.26
CA TYR A 33 -2.59 0.44 -19.84
C TYR A 33 -2.35 1.78 -20.55
N LYS A 34 -1.29 1.88 -21.36
CA LYS A 34 -0.97 3.01 -22.26
C LYS A 34 -0.96 4.38 -21.57
N ALA A 35 -0.35 4.45 -20.39
CA ALA A 35 -0.14 5.68 -19.63
C ALA A 35 1.26 5.66 -18.98
N HIS A 36 1.60 6.71 -18.25
CA HIS A 36 2.90 6.85 -17.59
C HIS A 36 3.25 5.66 -16.68
N GLN A 37 4.54 5.41 -16.47
CA GLN A 37 5.00 4.23 -15.72
C GLN A 37 4.67 4.26 -14.21
N GLN A 38 4.51 5.45 -13.64
CA GLN A 38 4.32 5.65 -12.19
C GLN A 38 2.86 5.59 -11.78
N ASN A 39 2.56 4.76 -10.79
CA ASN A 39 1.21 4.55 -10.24
C ASN A 39 1.21 4.83 -8.74
N TRP A 40 0.64 5.98 -8.35
CA TRP A 40 0.82 6.60 -7.04
C TRP A 40 -0.15 6.09 -5.97
N SER A 41 -1.38 5.76 -6.37
CA SER A 41 -2.46 5.39 -5.46
C SER A 41 -3.44 4.45 -6.16
N ILE A 42 -4.09 3.58 -5.39
CA ILE A 42 -5.02 2.56 -5.88
C ILE A 42 -6.29 2.62 -5.03
N SER A 43 -7.44 2.51 -5.70
CA SER A 43 -8.74 2.36 -5.05
C SER A 43 -9.65 1.42 -5.84
N GLN A 44 -10.68 0.89 -5.20
CA GLN A 44 -11.67 0.01 -5.84
C GLN A 44 -13.08 0.49 -5.49
N ASP A 45 -13.98 0.54 -6.47
CA ASP A 45 -15.38 0.88 -6.22
C ASP A 45 -16.27 -0.33 -5.83
N LEU A 46 -17.55 -0.06 -5.58
CA LEU A 46 -18.54 -1.07 -5.22
C LEU A 46 -18.87 -2.05 -6.36
N ALA A 47 -18.64 -1.69 -7.62
CA ALA A 47 -18.80 -2.57 -8.77
C ALA A 47 -17.56 -3.42 -9.06
N GLY A 48 -16.44 -3.17 -8.37
CA GLY A 48 -15.19 -3.92 -8.50
C GLY A 48 -14.21 -3.31 -9.50
N TRP A 49 -14.48 -2.14 -10.06
CA TRP A 49 -13.54 -1.43 -10.91
C TRP A 49 -12.35 -0.97 -10.07
N MET A 50 -11.16 -1.21 -10.60
CA MET A 50 -9.91 -0.73 -10.03
C MET A 50 -9.58 0.63 -10.62
N TYR A 51 -9.14 1.56 -9.78
CA TYR A 51 -8.72 2.90 -10.16
C TYR A 51 -7.31 3.15 -9.70
N PHE A 52 -6.51 3.80 -10.56
CA PHE A 52 -5.12 4.12 -10.27
C PHE A 52 -4.87 5.59 -10.55
N ALA A 53 -4.33 6.29 -9.55
CA ALA A 53 -3.76 7.62 -9.73
C ALA A 53 -2.44 7.46 -10.47
N ASN A 54 -2.38 7.98 -11.69
CA ASN A 54 -1.23 7.88 -12.57
C ASN A 54 -0.77 9.29 -12.96
N THR A 55 0.53 9.43 -13.26
CA THR A 55 1.09 10.72 -13.68
C THR A 55 0.37 11.32 -14.90
N ASP A 56 -0.18 10.48 -15.77
CA ASP A 56 -0.94 10.91 -16.94
C ASP A 56 -2.42 11.23 -16.68
N GLY A 57 -2.99 10.75 -15.56
CA GLY A 57 -4.42 10.87 -15.28
C GLY A 57 -4.97 9.75 -14.39
N LEU A 58 -6.29 9.57 -14.43
CA LEU A 58 -6.99 8.51 -13.73
C LEU A 58 -7.10 7.30 -14.65
N LEU A 59 -6.42 6.21 -14.30
CA LEU A 59 -6.63 4.91 -14.92
C LEU A 59 -7.81 4.20 -14.24
N SER A 60 -8.59 3.48 -15.05
CA SER A 60 -9.66 2.60 -14.59
C SER A 60 -9.53 1.25 -15.28
N PHE A 61 -9.83 0.18 -14.55
CA PHE A 61 -9.72 -1.19 -15.02
C PHE A 61 -10.90 -2.04 -14.52
N ASN A 62 -11.57 -2.72 -15.44
CA ASN A 62 -12.77 -3.53 -15.15
C ASN A 62 -12.48 -5.03 -15.04
N GLY A 63 -11.21 -5.44 -15.00
CA GLY A 63 -10.79 -6.84 -15.06
C GLY A 63 -10.36 -7.31 -16.46
N ASN A 64 -10.70 -6.56 -17.52
CA ASN A 64 -10.34 -6.90 -18.89
C ASN A 64 -9.69 -5.73 -19.66
N ALA A 65 -10.24 -4.52 -19.54
CA ALA A 65 -9.83 -3.37 -20.33
C ALA A 65 -9.42 -2.19 -19.43
N TRP A 66 -8.39 -1.48 -19.88
CA TRP A 66 -7.91 -0.24 -19.29
C TRP A 66 -8.51 0.97 -19.98
N SER A 67 -8.85 2.00 -19.21
CA SER A 67 -9.23 3.31 -19.73
C SER A 67 -8.51 4.41 -18.95
N LEU A 68 -7.97 5.38 -19.68
CA LEU A 68 -7.30 6.56 -19.13
C LEU A 68 -8.19 7.80 -19.27
N GLN A 69 -8.35 8.54 -18.17
CA GLN A 69 -9.08 9.80 -18.12
C GLN A 69 -8.13 10.91 -17.68
N ARG A 70 -7.99 11.96 -18.49
CA ARG A 70 -7.08 13.08 -18.21
C ARG A 70 -7.86 14.27 -17.71
N LEU A 71 -7.30 14.99 -16.73
CA LEU A 71 -7.80 16.31 -16.38
C LEU A 71 -7.61 17.25 -17.58
N LYS A 72 -8.53 18.21 -17.79
CA LYS A 72 -8.39 19.20 -18.88
C LYS A 72 -7.09 20.01 -18.80
N SER A 73 -6.57 20.16 -17.58
CA SER A 73 -5.32 20.84 -17.27
C SER A 73 -4.06 19.98 -17.49
N ASN A 74 -4.21 18.69 -17.82
CA ASN A 74 -3.13 17.69 -17.92
C ASN A 74 -2.24 17.60 -16.66
N LYS A 75 -2.78 17.97 -15.50
CA LYS A 75 -2.09 17.88 -14.20
C LYS A 75 -1.94 16.42 -13.76
N ILE A 76 -0.83 16.15 -13.06
CA ILE A 76 -0.49 14.84 -12.46
C ILE A 76 -1.53 14.48 -11.40
N ILE A 77 -2.12 13.28 -11.48
CA ILE A 77 -2.97 12.74 -10.42
C ILE A 77 -2.11 11.90 -9.47
N ARG A 78 -2.09 12.29 -8.20
CA ARG A 78 -1.26 11.69 -7.13
C ARG A 78 -2.05 10.74 -6.24
N SER A 79 -3.34 10.97 -6.06
CA SER A 79 -4.18 10.21 -5.15
C SER A 79 -5.55 9.91 -5.73
N VAL A 80 -6.12 8.77 -5.35
CA VAL A 80 -7.45 8.34 -5.74
C VAL A 80 -8.18 7.65 -4.60
N CYS A 81 -9.48 7.91 -4.45
CA CYS A 81 -10.35 7.23 -3.49
C CYS A 81 -11.76 7.08 -4.06
N ALA A 82 -12.18 5.85 -4.34
CA ALA A 82 -13.53 5.54 -4.80
C ALA A 82 -14.47 5.37 -3.60
N VAL A 83 -15.58 6.12 -3.58
CA VAL A 83 -16.59 6.09 -2.51
C VAL A 83 -17.97 6.25 -3.12
N GLY A 84 -18.81 5.23 -2.99
CA GLY A 84 -20.12 5.19 -3.64
C GLY A 84 -19.97 5.28 -5.15
N GLU A 85 -20.65 6.25 -5.76
CA GLU A 85 -20.64 6.51 -7.21
C GLU A 85 -19.54 7.51 -7.64
N ARG A 86 -18.79 8.06 -6.67
CA ARG A 86 -17.77 9.08 -6.93
C ARG A 86 -16.37 8.49 -6.80
N VAL A 87 -15.51 8.87 -7.73
CA VAL A 87 -14.07 8.58 -7.65
C VAL A 87 -13.35 9.90 -7.38
N TYR A 88 -12.93 10.12 -6.14
CA TYR A 88 -12.19 11.33 -5.76
C TYR A 88 -10.75 11.23 -6.24
N THR A 89 -10.21 12.33 -6.76
CA THR A 89 -8.81 12.42 -7.19
C THR A 89 -8.16 13.71 -6.73
N GLY A 90 -6.90 13.61 -6.33
CA GLY A 90 -6.06 14.72 -5.92
C GLY A 90 -4.88 14.88 -6.88
N ALA A 91 -4.61 16.11 -7.29
CA ALA A 91 -3.60 16.48 -8.26
C ALA A 91 -2.84 17.74 -7.82
N TYR A 92 -1.88 18.21 -8.63
CA TYR A 92 -1.16 19.45 -8.36
C TYR A 92 -2.11 20.67 -8.39
N GLY A 93 -2.40 21.25 -7.23
CA GLY A 93 -3.31 22.38 -7.08
C GLY A 93 -4.73 22.12 -7.58
N GLU A 94 -5.21 20.89 -7.40
CA GLU A 94 -6.53 20.47 -7.86
C GLU A 94 -7.07 19.32 -6.99
N ILE A 95 -8.33 19.43 -6.58
CA ILE A 95 -9.08 18.36 -5.93
C ILE A 95 -10.50 18.32 -6.50
N GLY A 96 -11.01 17.11 -6.65
CA GLY A 96 -12.36 16.92 -7.15
C GLY A 96 -12.72 15.46 -7.24
N TYR A 97 -13.77 15.16 -7.99
CA TYR A 97 -14.23 13.80 -8.20
C TYR A 97 -14.72 13.57 -9.61
N TRP A 98 -14.72 12.30 -9.99
CA TRP A 98 -15.28 11.82 -11.23
C TRP A 98 -16.60 11.13 -10.95
N THR A 99 -17.54 11.30 -11.88
CA THR A 99 -18.80 10.56 -11.95
C THR A 99 -18.88 9.83 -13.28
N LYS A 100 -19.49 8.67 -13.29
CA LYS A 100 -19.67 7.82 -14.47
C LYS A 100 -21.11 7.96 -14.96
N ASP A 101 -21.29 8.20 -16.26
CA ASP A 101 -22.62 8.11 -16.88
C ASP A 101 -22.99 6.66 -17.23
N ASP A 102 -24.21 6.44 -17.72
CA ASP A 102 -24.72 5.10 -18.07
C ASP A 102 -23.89 4.39 -19.16
N CYS A 103 -23.22 5.17 -20.01
CA CYS A 103 -22.32 4.68 -21.06
C CYS A 103 -20.90 4.39 -20.56
N GLY A 104 -20.63 4.72 -19.30
CA GLY A 104 -19.35 4.53 -18.66
C GLY A 104 -18.34 5.64 -18.86
N LYS A 105 -18.75 6.77 -19.44
CA LYS A 105 -17.89 7.93 -19.62
C LYS A 105 -17.74 8.67 -18.30
N MET A 106 -16.51 9.02 -17.99
CA MET A 106 -16.15 9.71 -16.76
C MET A 106 -16.16 11.23 -16.98
N THR A 107 -16.85 11.95 -16.09
CA THR A 107 -16.88 13.42 -16.06
C THR A 107 -16.30 13.93 -14.75
N TYR A 108 -15.35 14.85 -14.84
CA TYR A 108 -14.68 15.46 -13.70
C TYR A 108 -15.43 16.69 -13.18
N HIS A 109 -15.56 16.78 -11.86
CA HIS A 109 -16.14 17.91 -11.12
C HIS A 109 -15.09 18.45 -10.16
N SER A 110 -14.62 19.67 -10.42
CA SER A 110 -13.64 20.34 -9.55
C SER A 110 -14.31 20.89 -8.29
N LEU A 111 -13.64 20.73 -7.16
CA LEU A 111 -14.05 21.27 -5.87
C LEU A 111 -13.33 22.57 -5.50
N LEU A 112 -12.49 23.12 -6.39
CA LEU A 112 -11.70 24.33 -6.11
C LEU A 112 -12.56 25.54 -5.72
N HIS A 113 -13.79 25.64 -6.25
CA HIS A 113 -14.73 26.72 -5.93
C HIS A 113 -15.17 26.75 -4.45
N LEU A 114 -14.99 25.64 -3.71
CA LEU A 114 -15.28 25.57 -2.27
C LEU A 114 -14.08 25.98 -1.40
N ILE A 115 -12.91 26.20 -2.00
CA ILE A 115 -11.67 26.48 -1.29
C ILE A 115 -11.40 27.99 -1.32
N LYS A 116 -11.24 28.58 -0.13
CA LYS A 116 -10.93 30.01 0.01
C LYS A 116 -9.41 30.25 -0.14
N ASN A 117 -9.06 31.45 -0.60
CA ASN A 117 -7.69 31.98 -0.62
C ASN A 117 -6.67 31.12 -1.39
N ASN A 118 -7.11 30.33 -2.37
CA ASN A 118 -6.23 29.48 -3.17
C ASN A 118 -5.31 28.57 -2.32
N ALA A 119 -5.80 28.11 -1.17
CA ALA A 119 -4.99 27.45 -0.13
C ALA A 119 -4.21 26.20 -0.60
N ILE A 120 -4.57 25.63 -1.75
CA ILE A 120 -3.88 24.46 -2.32
C ILE A 120 -3.26 24.71 -3.69
N GLU A 121 -3.26 25.94 -4.23
CA GLU A 121 -2.88 26.22 -5.63
C GLU A 121 -1.51 25.67 -6.04
N LYS A 122 -0.57 25.60 -5.09
CA LYS A 122 0.80 25.09 -5.28
C LYS A 122 1.07 23.76 -4.55
N GLU A 123 0.03 23.12 -4.02
CA GLU A 123 0.13 21.89 -3.23
C GLU A 123 -0.06 20.65 -4.10
N GLU A 124 0.69 19.59 -3.82
CA GLU A 124 0.40 18.25 -4.35
C GLU A 124 -0.45 17.46 -3.35
N ILE A 125 -1.55 16.89 -3.82
CA ILE A 125 -2.48 16.15 -2.96
C ILE A 125 -2.10 14.67 -2.98
N TRP A 126 -1.27 14.28 -2.02
CA TRP A 126 -0.62 12.98 -1.94
C TRP A 126 -1.52 11.85 -1.45
N ASN A 127 -2.51 12.14 -0.61
CA ASN A 127 -3.40 11.11 -0.06
C ASN A 127 -4.86 11.59 -0.02
N ILE A 128 -5.76 10.63 -0.26
CA ILE A 128 -7.20 10.80 -0.06
C ILE A 128 -7.71 9.62 0.75
N ILE A 129 -8.43 9.91 1.83
CA ILE A 129 -9.03 8.89 2.70
C ILE A 129 -10.49 9.26 2.98
N SER A 130 -11.37 8.26 2.97
CA SER A 130 -12.75 8.41 3.43
C SER A 130 -12.94 7.80 4.81
N ILE A 131 -13.49 8.59 5.73
CA ILE A 131 -13.82 8.16 7.10
C ILE A 131 -15.18 8.77 7.47
N LYS A 132 -16.11 7.94 7.96
CA LYS A 132 -17.43 8.37 8.46
C LYS A 132 -18.18 9.31 7.49
N GLY A 133 -18.13 9.03 6.18
CA GLY A 133 -18.79 9.82 5.15
C GLY A 133 -18.06 11.11 4.72
N LYS A 134 -16.99 11.51 5.42
CA LYS A 134 -16.14 12.65 5.04
C LYS A 134 -15.00 12.17 4.14
N ILE A 135 -14.51 13.07 3.28
CA ILE A 135 -13.35 12.86 2.40
C ILE A 135 -12.23 13.81 2.83
N TYR A 136 -11.08 13.25 3.16
CA TYR A 136 -9.90 14.01 3.56
C TYR A 136 -8.91 14.06 2.41
N PHE A 137 -8.45 15.26 2.05
CA PHE A 137 -7.42 15.50 1.04
C PHE A 137 -6.17 16.06 1.73
N GLN A 138 -5.03 15.42 1.52
CA GLN A 138 -3.79 15.76 2.23
C GLN A 138 -2.65 16.10 1.27
N SER A 139 -2.01 17.24 1.51
CA SER A 139 -0.66 17.59 1.04
C SER A 139 0.33 17.53 2.21
N PHE A 140 1.60 17.93 2.01
CA PHE A 140 2.57 17.97 3.10
C PHE A 140 2.29 19.05 4.17
N SER A 141 1.55 20.10 3.80
CA SER A 141 1.30 21.29 4.64
C SER A 141 -0.19 21.53 4.91
N VAL A 142 -1.08 20.89 4.16
CA VAL A 142 -2.52 21.11 4.20
C VAL A 142 -3.29 19.80 4.36
N LEU A 143 -4.27 19.80 5.25
CA LEU A 143 -5.31 18.79 5.33
C LEU A 143 -6.67 19.47 5.15
N MET A 144 -7.39 19.08 4.11
CA MET A 144 -8.76 19.55 3.84
C MET A 144 -9.75 18.43 4.11
N VAL A 145 -10.92 18.76 4.64
CA VAL A 145 -12.04 17.83 4.83
C VAL A 145 -13.25 18.31 4.04
N TYR A 146 -13.84 17.41 3.26
CA TYR A 146 -15.06 17.61 2.49
C TYR A 146 -16.17 16.72 3.06
N ASP A 147 -17.32 17.32 3.38
CA ASP A 147 -18.48 16.63 3.95
C ASP A 147 -19.59 16.31 2.94
N GLY A 148 -19.38 16.63 1.65
CA GLY A 148 -20.38 16.52 0.60
C GLY A 148 -20.91 17.88 0.11
N GLU A 149 -20.74 18.93 0.91
CA GLU A 149 -21.24 20.27 0.58
C GLU A 149 -20.15 21.34 0.70
N GLN A 150 -19.36 21.31 1.77
CA GLN A 150 -18.35 22.33 2.08
C GLN A 150 -16.97 21.71 2.28
N ILE A 151 -15.93 22.52 2.06
CA ILE A 151 -14.54 22.17 2.36
C ILE A 151 -14.03 23.04 3.51
N LYS A 152 -13.42 22.40 4.50
CA LYS A 152 -12.76 23.06 5.63
C LYS A 152 -11.31 22.62 5.72
N LYS A 153 -10.44 23.55 6.09
CA LYS A 153 -9.06 23.25 6.46
C LYS A 153 -9.03 22.71 7.90
N VAL A 154 -8.27 21.65 8.11
CA VAL A 154 -7.92 21.13 9.42
C VAL A 154 -6.62 21.79 9.87
N GLU A 155 -6.61 22.38 11.06
CA GLU A 155 -5.40 22.96 11.61
C GLU A 155 -4.47 21.85 12.09
N LEU A 156 -3.25 21.85 11.56
CA LEU A 156 -2.23 20.85 11.82
C LEU A 156 -1.19 21.41 12.81
N PRO A 157 -0.71 20.60 13.77
CA PRO A 157 0.30 21.04 14.73
C PRO A 157 1.69 21.19 14.09
N GLY A 158 1.89 20.74 12.85
CA GLY A 158 3.12 20.88 12.08
C GLY A 158 3.01 20.17 10.73
N SER A 159 4.13 20.08 10.00
CA SER A 159 4.19 19.35 8.73
C SER A 159 3.92 17.86 8.92
N ILE A 160 3.14 17.30 8.00
CA ILE A 160 2.75 15.89 8.01
C ILE A 160 3.19 15.21 6.71
N MET A 161 3.60 13.95 6.81
CA MET A 161 4.02 13.17 5.63
C MET A 161 2.89 12.31 5.06
N PHE A 162 2.18 11.61 5.95
CA PHE A 162 1.13 10.67 5.58
C PHE A 162 -0.07 10.80 6.54
N ILE A 163 -1.25 10.46 6.01
CA ILE A 163 -2.48 10.25 6.79
C ILE A 163 -2.81 8.75 6.82
N HIS A 164 -3.31 8.26 7.94
CA HIS A 164 -3.62 6.85 8.12
C HIS A 164 -5.05 6.66 8.63
N ASN A 165 -5.79 5.78 7.96
CA ASN A 165 -7.07 5.30 8.45
C ASN A 165 -6.85 4.07 9.32
N VAL A 166 -7.29 4.13 10.58
CA VAL A 166 -7.31 3.00 11.48
C VAL A 166 -8.74 2.82 12.00
N GLY A 167 -9.48 1.93 11.35
CA GLY A 167 -10.90 1.71 11.64
C GLY A 167 -11.73 2.96 11.32
N SER A 168 -12.16 3.68 12.35
CA SER A 168 -12.90 4.95 12.22
C SER A 168 -12.06 6.18 12.61
N LYS A 169 -10.76 6.01 12.83
CA LYS A 169 -9.84 7.04 13.32
C LYS A 169 -8.91 7.50 12.21
N LEU A 170 -8.70 8.81 12.15
CA LEU A 170 -7.68 9.42 11.30
C LEU A 170 -6.46 9.71 12.17
N ILE A 171 -5.34 9.04 11.91
CA ILE A 171 -4.09 9.25 12.63
C ILE A 171 -3.07 9.88 11.67
N ILE A 172 -2.38 10.90 12.16
CA ILE A 172 -1.31 11.61 11.46
C ILE A 172 -0.04 11.63 12.29
N GLN A 173 1.09 11.80 11.63
CA GLN A 173 2.32 12.21 12.28
C GLN A 173 2.58 13.69 12.00
N ALA A 174 2.77 14.48 13.05
CA ALA A 174 3.44 15.76 12.95
C ALA A 174 4.92 15.58 13.30
N LEU A 175 5.81 15.84 12.35
CA LEU A 175 7.21 15.39 12.37
C LEU A 175 7.98 15.78 13.65
N GLU A 176 7.69 16.96 14.21
CA GLU A 176 8.40 17.49 15.40
C GLU A 176 7.75 17.11 16.74
N TYR A 177 6.56 16.50 16.71
CA TYR A 177 5.73 16.33 17.91
C TYR A 177 5.43 14.87 18.25
N GLY A 178 5.13 14.04 17.24
CA GLY A 178 4.69 12.66 17.42
C GLY A 178 3.43 12.34 16.63
N LEU A 179 2.59 11.46 17.17
CA LEU A 179 1.36 11.01 16.51
C LEU A 179 0.13 11.71 17.07
N PHE A 180 -0.80 12.10 16.21
CA PHE A 180 -2.05 12.75 16.58
C PHE A 180 -3.23 12.00 15.98
N GLU A 181 -4.33 11.91 16.72
CA GLU A 181 -5.64 11.55 16.19
C GLU A 181 -6.37 12.85 15.81
N ILE A 182 -6.92 12.91 14.60
CA ILE A 182 -7.87 13.96 14.23
C ILE A 182 -9.25 13.53 14.74
N ASN A 183 -9.77 14.26 15.72
CA ASN A 183 -11.07 13.94 16.32
C ASN A 183 -12.25 14.35 15.40
N ASP A 184 -13.48 14.08 15.84
CA ASP A 184 -14.69 14.34 15.05
C ASP A 184 -14.94 15.85 14.77
N ASP A 185 -14.39 16.72 15.62
CA ASP A 185 -14.38 18.18 15.47
C ASP A 185 -13.23 18.70 14.57
N ASN A 186 -12.48 17.78 13.95
CA ASN A 186 -11.29 18.05 13.15
C ASN A 186 -10.16 18.77 13.93
N GLN A 187 -9.96 18.43 15.19
CA GLN A 187 -8.83 18.90 15.99
C GLN A 187 -7.79 17.79 16.14
N ALA A 188 -6.51 18.16 16.03
CA ALA A 188 -5.41 17.23 16.26
C ALA A 188 -5.16 17.03 17.76
N VAL A 189 -5.36 15.80 18.24
CA VAL A 189 -5.16 15.40 19.64
C VAL A 189 -3.94 14.49 19.74
N LEU A 190 -2.93 14.88 20.51
CA LEU A 190 -1.68 14.13 20.67
C LEU A 190 -1.94 12.76 21.31
N LEU A 191 -1.41 11.70 20.71
CA LEU A 191 -1.43 10.36 21.29
C LEU A 191 -0.36 10.23 22.39
N PRO A 192 -0.69 9.65 23.56
CA PRO A 192 0.23 9.53 24.68
C PRO A 192 1.54 8.81 24.33
N ASN A 193 2.66 9.34 24.84
CA ASN A 193 4.00 8.76 24.74
C ASN A 193 4.45 8.41 23.31
N THR A 194 4.12 9.28 22.35
CA THR A 194 4.51 9.12 20.94
C THR A 194 5.70 9.99 20.53
N SER A 195 6.44 10.53 21.51
CA SER A 195 7.66 11.33 21.28
C SER A 195 8.76 10.54 20.56
N ASP A 196 8.74 9.22 20.67
CA ASP A 196 9.69 8.33 19.99
C ASP A 196 9.60 8.42 18.47
N PHE A 197 8.49 8.94 17.93
CA PHE A 197 8.30 9.15 16.50
C PHE A 197 8.76 10.52 16.01
N LYS A 198 9.27 11.40 16.87
CA LYS A 198 9.83 12.69 16.43
C LYS A 198 11.01 12.47 15.47
N GLY A 199 11.00 13.14 14.33
CA GLY A 199 12.01 13.01 13.27
C GLY A 199 12.04 11.66 12.54
N LYS A 200 11.19 10.69 12.90
CA LYS A 200 11.13 9.38 12.24
C LYS A 200 9.92 9.32 11.32
N ILE A 201 10.09 9.53 10.01
CA ILE A 201 8.95 9.52 9.07
C ILE A 201 8.16 8.20 9.20
N VAL A 202 6.93 8.30 9.70
CA VAL A 202 5.99 7.18 9.85
C VAL A 202 5.33 6.93 8.51
N SER A 203 5.58 5.75 7.93
CA SER A 203 5.12 5.37 6.60
C SER A 203 3.81 4.57 6.60
N GLY A 204 3.38 4.10 7.77
CA GLY A 204 2.19 3.28 7.91
C GLY A 204 1.75 3.14 9.35
N ILE A 205 0.43 3.10 9.56
CA ILE A 205 -0.20 2.75 10.84
C ILE A 205 -1.37 1.82 10.54
N CYS A 206 -1.42 0.67 11.19
CA CYS A 206 -2.50 -0.30 11.01
C CYS A 206 -2.92 -0.88 12.35
N ALA A 207 -4.21 -1.18 12.50
CA ALA A 207 -4.67 -2.04 13.57
C ALA A 207 -4.14 -3.46 13.30
N PHE A 208 -3.43 -4.02 14.26
CA PHE A 208 -2.85 -5.36 14.13
C PHE A 208 -2.87 -6.07 15.48
N PRO A 209 -4.03 -6.63 15.86
CA PRO A 209 -4.16 -7.30 17.14
C PRO A 209 -3.33 -8.59 17.12
N MET A 210 -2.12 -8.50 17.67
CA MET A 210 -1.28 -9.65 17.97
C MET A 210 -1.63 -10.18 19.36
N LYS A 211 -1.46 -11.48 19.58
CA LYS A 211 -1.54 -12.07 20.92
C LYS A 211 -0.44 -11.43 21.78
N ASN A 212 -0.83 -10.54 22.69
CA ASN A 212 0.02 -9.84 23.67
C ASN A 212 0.94 -8.70 23.17
N SER A 213 0.77 -8.13 21.96
CA SER A 213 1.68 -7.06 21.50
C SER A 213 1.00 -5.90 20.76
N GLY A 214 -0.21 -5.57 21.16
CA GLY A 214 -0.75 -4.22 21.03
C GLY A 214 -1.82 -3.99 19.97
N ASP A 215 -2.41 -2.80 20.02
CA ASP A 215 -3.57 -2.42 19.20
C ASP A 215 -3.13 -1.99 17.79
N LEU A 216 -2.00 -1.29 17.70
CA LEU A 216 -1.48 -0.73 16.45
C LEU A 216 -0.06 -1.24 16.15
N LEU A 217 0.22 -1.47 14.87
CA LEU A 217 1.57 -1.46 14.32
C LEU A 217 1.81 -0.13 13.61
N ILE A 218 3.04 0.39 13.75
CA ILE A 218 3.50 1.65 13.19
C ILE A 218 4.82 1.38 12.47
N SER A 219 4.84 1.50 11.15
CA SER A 219 6.07 1.41 10.36
C SER A 219 6.69 2.78 10.19
N THR A 220 8.01 2.85 10.25
CA THR A 220 8.77 4.02 9.84
C THR A 220 9.51 3.74 8.54
N THR A 221 9.89 4.79 7.83
CA THR A 221 10.66 4.63 6.58
C THR A 221 11.99 3.94 6.82
N SER A 222 12.72 4.27 7.89
CA SER A 222 14.08 3.77 8.09
C SER A 222 14.46 3.42 9.53
N HIS A 223 13.52 3.41 10.47
CA HIS A 223 13.80 3.20 11.90
C HIS A 223 13.02 2.02 12.47
N GLY A 224 12.77 1.00 11.64
CA GLY A 224 12.03 -0.20 12.01
C GLY A 224 10.52 0.00 12.14
N ILE A 225 9.88 -1.00 12.75
CA ILE A 225 8.44 -1.08 12.97
C ILE A 225 8.22 -1.19 14.48
N TYR A 226 7.15 -0.59 14.96
CA TYR A 226 6.82 -0.50 16.37
C TYR A 226 5.40 -1.01 16.61
N SER A 227 5.19 -1.61 17.78
CA SER A 227 3.86 -1.83 18.34
C SER A 227 3.51 -0.69 19.29
N TYR A 228 2.24 -0.28 19.27
CA TYR A 228 1.69 0.72 20.17
C TYR A 228 0.42 0.22 20.83
N SER A 229 0.38 0.23 22.16
CA SER A 229 -0.80 -0.12 22.95
C SER A 229 -0.77 0.51 24.32
N ALA A 230 -1.93 0.99 24.76
CA ALA A 230 -2.10 1.66 26.06
C ALA A 230 -1.01 2.72 26.35
N GLY A 231 -0.62 3.51 25.34
CA GLY A 231 0.42 4.53 25.48
C GLY A 231 1.84 3.99 25.62
N LYS A 232 2.13 2.73 25.28
CA LYS A 232 3.48 2.17 25.27
C LYS A 232 3.92 1.86 23.85
N VAL A 233 5.12 2.30 23.49
CA VAL A 233 5.78 2.02 22.22
C VAL A 233 6.83 0.93 22.45
N ASN A 234 6.79 -0.15 21.68
CA ASN A 234 7.82 -1.20 21.70
C ASN A 234 8.26 -1.54 20.27
N LYS A 235 9.52 -1.89 20.06
CA LYS A 235 9.99 -2.36 18.75
C LYS A 235 9.32 -3.70 18.39
N TRP A 236 8.81 -3.79 17.17
CA TRP A 236 8.32 -5.04 16.57
C TRP A 236 9.45 -5.68 15.75
N ASN A 237 9.72 -6.96 16.00
CA ASN A 237 10.81 -7.71 15.35
C ASN A 237 12.15 -6.95 15.33
N PRO A 238 12.76 -6.66 16.50
CA PRO A 238 14.00 -5.88 16.59
C PRO A 238 15.17 -6.50 15.82
N ALA A 239 15.16 -7.83 15.60
CA ALA A 239 16.14 -8.52 14.79
C ALA A 239 16.15 -8.07 13.30
N LEU A 240 15.05 -7.49 12.81
CA LEU A 240 14.91 -7.02 11.43
C LEU A 240 15.02 -5.49 11.30
N GLU A 241 15.36 -4.77 12.36
CA GLU A 241 15.41 -3.29 12.34
C GLU A 241 16.35 -2.74 11.26
N ASN A 242 17.58 -3.25 11.20
CA ASN A 242 18.56 -2.83 10.20
C ASN A 242 18.10 -3.17 8.77
N TYR A 243 17.43 -4.32 8.62
CA TYR A 243 16.87 -4.72 7.33
C TYR A 243 15.74 -3.79 6.89
N PHE A 244 14.82 -3.42 7.80
CA PHE A 244 13.77 -2.44 7.50
C PHE A 244 14.34 -1.06 7.15
N ALA A 245 15.44 -0.66 7.80
CA ALA A 245 16.16 0.57 7.48
C ALA A 245 16.72 0.56 6.05
N GLU A 246 17.31 -0.56 5.63
CA GLU A 246 17.90 -0.74 4.31
C GLU A 246 16.85 -0.71 3.19
N ILE A 247 15.77 -1.49 3.33
CA ILE A 247 14.75 -1.62 2.28
C ILE A 247 13.89 -0.37 2.10
N GLN A 248 13.84 0.47 3.14
CA GLN A 248 12.98 1.64 3.27
C GLN A 248 11.49 1.36 3.12
N VAL A 249 10.80 1.08 4.23
CA VAL A 249 9.36 0.75 4.22
C VAL A 249 8.54 1.98 3.83
N ASN A 250 7.81 1.90 2.73
CA ASN A 250 7.03 3.01 2.17
C ASN A 250 5.53 2.89 2.41
N LYS A 251 5.00 1.66 2.46
CA LYS A 251 3.59 1.38 2.69
C LYS A 251 3.43 0.18 3.58
N MET A 252 2.41 0.21 4.43
CA MET A 252 2.01 -0.90 5.27
C MET A 252 0.50 -1.05 5.20
N MET A 253 0.04 -2.29 5.08
CA MET A 253 -1.37 -2.64 5.22
C MET A 253 -1.52 -3.99 5.91
N VAL A 254 -2.71 -4.25 6.44
CA VAL A 254 -3.10 -5.56 6.97
C VAL A 254 -4.22 -6.10 6.09
N THR A 255 -4.06 -7.31 5.57
CA THR A 255 -5.09 -7.95 4.74
C THR A 255 -6.30 -8.40 5.57
N ARG A 256 -7.44 -8.68 4.93
CA ARG A 256 -8.61 -9.27 5.60
C ARG A 256 -8.31 -10.62 6.26
N SER A 257 -7.39 -11.39 5.68
CA SER A 257 -6.88 -12.65 6.28
C SER A 257 -5.93 -12.41 7.46
N GLY A 258 -5.52 -11.16 7.71
CA GLY A 258 -4.67 -10.76 8.83
C GLY A 258 -3.18 -10.90 8.57
N LEU A 259 -2.75 -10.91 7.31
CA LEU A 259 -1.34 -10.84 6.95
C LEU A 259 -0.87 -9.39 6.99
N LEU A 260 0.32 -9.17 7.51
CA LEU A 260 0.98 -7.86 7.43
C LEU A 260 1.71 -7.76 6.11
N VAL A 261 1.47 -6.68 5.37
CA VAL A 261 2.05 -6.47 4.04
C VAL A 261 2.80 -5.15 4.02
N LEU A 262 4.07 -5.21 3.64
CA LEU A 262 4.98 -4.09 3.57
C LEU A 262 5.43 -3.87 2.13
N GLY A 263 5.14 -2.68 1.60
CA GLY A 263 5.72 -2.19 0.36
C GLY A 263 6.94 -1.35 0.68
N SER A 264 8.05 -1.60 -0.01
CA SER A 264 9.33 -0.92 0.22
C SER A 264 9.78 -0.13 -1.00
N ILE A 265 10.75 0.78 -0.82
CA ILE A 265 11.35 1.51 -1.94
C ILE A 265 12.36 0.64 -2.69
N ARG A 266 13.12 -0.23 -2.01
CA ARG A 266 14.26 -0.94 -2.60
C ARG A 266 14.06 -2.44 -2.78
N SER A 267 13.16 -3.07 -2.04
CA SER A 267 13.11 -4.54 -1.90
C SER A 267 11.75 -5.15 -2.29
N GLY A 268 10.90 -4.41 -3.00
CA GLY A 268 9.58 -4.90 -3.39
C GLY A 268 8.63 -5.04 -2.20
N LEU A 269 7.91 -6.15 -2.15
CA LEU A 269 6.86 -6.47 -1.21
C LEU A 269 7.30 -7.55 -0.22
N LEU A 270 7.00 -7.37 1.06
CA LEU A 270 7.19 -8.39 2.09
C LEU A 270 5.86 -8.69 2.76
N ILE A 271 5.59 -9.96 3.02
CA ILE A 271 4.36 -10.42 3.66
C ILE A 271 4.74 -11.23 4.89
N PHE A 272 4.14 -10.89 6.04
CA PHE A 272 4.37 -11.54 7.32
C PHE A 272 3.07 -12.14 7.87
N SER A 273 3.21 -13.26 8.59
CA SER A 273 2.12 -13.85 9.37
C SER A 273 1.80 -13.00 10.60
N ARG A 274 0.70 -13.34 11.29
CA ARG A 274 0.31 -12.69 12.57
C ARG A 274 1.35 -12.86 13.67
N GLU A 275 2.14 -13.93 13.59
CA GLU A 275 3.21 -14.26 14.53
C GLU A 275 4.52 -13.50 14.20
N GLY A 276 4.54 -12.76 13.08
CA GLY A 276 5.71 -11.99 12.65
C GLY A 276 6.73 -12.78 11.83
N HIS A 277 6.37 -13.98 11.35
CA HIS A 277 7.21 -14.74 10.43
C HIS A 277 7.05 -14.23 8.99
N MET A 278 8.15 -14.01 8.28
CA MET A 278 8.10 -13.65 6.86
C MET A 278 7.62 -14.83 6.03
N LEU A 279 6.46 -14.69 5.41
CA LEU A 279 5.85 -15.71 4.56
C LEU A 279 6.33 -15.59 3.11
N TYR A 280 6.38 -14.37 2.59
CA TYR A 280 6.76 -14.10 1.21
C TYR A 280 7.61 -12.84 1.11
N HIS A 281 8.60 -12.89 0.21
CA HIS A 281 9.34 -11.73 -0.26
C HIS A 281 9.22 -11.70 -1.78
N VAL A 282 8.56 -10.69 -2.32
CA VAL A 282 8.26 -10.55 -3.74
C VAL A 282 8.99 -9.33 -4.31
N ASN A 283 9.90 -9.56 -5.24
CA ASN A 283 10.74 -8.54 -5.84
C ASN A 283 11.11 -8.92 -7.29
N SER A 284 11.97 -8.13 -7.93
CA SER A 284 12.35 -8.33 -9.32
C SER A 284 13.14 -9.59 -9.64
N SER A 285 13.81 -10.21 -8.66
CA SER A 285 14.46 -11.50 -8.87
C SER A 285 13.48 -12.67 -8.95
N ASN A 286 12.24 -12.50 -8.48
CA ASN A 286 11.24 -13.57 -8.42
C ASN A 286 9.86 -13.18 -8.98
N GLY A 287 9.82 -12.17 -9.85
CA GLY A 287 8.69 -11.95 -10.76
C GLY A 287 8.08 -10.55 -10.72
N LEU A 288 8.37 -9.70 -9.73
CA LEU A 288 7.82 -8.34 -9.70
C LEU A 288 8.55 -7.42 -10.68
N GLN A 289 7.85 -6.70 -11.55
CA GLN A 289 8.52 -5.88 -12.58
C GLN A 289 9.35 -4.69 -12.05
N ASN A 290 9.14 -4.26 -10.80
CA ASN A 290 9.85 -3.15 -10.17
C ASN A 290 9.81 -3.25 -8.64
N ASN A 291 10.91 -2.93 -7.96
CA ASN A 291 11.01 -3.07 -6.50
C ASN A 291 10.43 -1.88 -5.72
N THR A 292 10.17 -0.75 -6.36
CA THR A 292 9.68 0.45 -5.69
C THR A 292 8.16 0.43 -5.63
N VAL A 293 7.64 0.03 -4.46
CA VAL A 293 6.20 -0.08 -4.20
C VAL A 293 5.69 1.25 -3.64
N LEU A 294 4.86 1.95 -4.42
CA LEU A 294 4.33 3.28 -4.09
C LEU A 294 2.97 3.21 -3.39
N SER A 295 2.15 2.21 -3.72
CA SER A 295 0.83 2.01 -3.11
C SER A 295 0.46 0.53 -3.05
N LEU A 296 -0.40 0.21 -2.09
CA LEU A 296 -0.94 -1.14 -1.85
C LEU A 296 -2.46 -1.06 -1.73
N HIS A 297 -3.16 -2.04 -2.28
CA HIS A 297 -4.60 -2.18 -2.11
C HIS A 297 -5.02 -3.65 -2.19
N GLU A 298 -5.78 -4.12 -1.21
CA GLU A 298 -6.40 -5.45 -1.28
C GLU A 298 -7.79 -5.32 -1.92
N ASP A 299 -7.96 -5.95 -3.08
CA ASP A 299 -9.25 -5.97 -3.76
C ASP A 299 -10.27 -6.87 -3.05
N LYS A 300 -11.53 -6.82 -3.49
CA LYS A 300 -12.61 -7.67 -2.97
C LYS A 300 -12.40 -9.17 -3.09
N ASN A 301 -11.52 -9.61 -3.99
CA ASN A 301 -11.16 -11.01 -4.16
C ASN A 301 -9.96 -11.40 -3.27
N GLU A 302 -9.54 -10.50 -2.38
CA GLU A 302 -8.39 -10.65 -1.47
C GLU A 302 -7.06 -10.82 -2.22
N HIS A 303 -6.97 -10.28 -3.45
CA HIS A 303 -5.69 -10.11 -4.13
C HIS A 303 -5.08 -8.77 -3.80
N ILE A 304 -3.75 -8.68 -3.87
CA ILE A 304 -3.02 -7.47 -3.51
C ILE A 304 -2.56 -6.79 -4.80
N TRP A 305 -3.04 -5.57 -5.02
CA TRP A 305 -2.59 -4.68 -6.06
C TRP A 305 -1.44 -3.81 -5.57
N LEU A 306 -0.43 -3.63 -6.42
CA LEU A 306 0.75 -2.85 -6.17
C LEU A 306 0.86 -1.75 -7.23
N GLY A 307 0.82 -0.50 -6.80
CA GLY A 307 1.21 0.63 -7.64
C GLY A 307 2.72 0.77 -7.53
N LEU A 308 3.42 0.63 -8.65
CA LEU A 308 4.89 0.65 -8.69
C LEU A 308 5.38 1.96 -9.30
N ASP A 309 6.66 2.27 -9.08
CA ASP A 309 7.34 3.32 -9.84
C ASP A 309 7.39 3.00 -11.34
N LYS A 310 7.37 1.71 -11.67
CA LYS A 310 7.23 1.21 -13.04
C LYS A 310 6.21 0.08 -13.15
N GLY A 311 5.01 0.42 -13.62
CA GLY A 311 3.92 -0.49 -13.90
C GLY A 311 3.00 -0.75 -12.70
N ILE A 312 2.15 -1.77 -12.83
CA ILE A 312 1.20 -2.21 -11.81
C ILE A 312 1.39 -3.72 -11.59
N GLY A 313 1.49 -4.15 -10.34
CA GLY A 313 1.55 -5.56 -9.96
C GLY A 313 0.23 -6.04 -9.36
N LEU A 314 -0.12 -7.31 -9.58
CA LEU A 314 -1.24 -7.99 -8.93
C LEU A 314 -0.75 -9.34 -8.38
N LEU A 315 -0.74 -9.47 -7.06
CA LEU A 315 -0.40 -10.70 -6.36
C LEU A 315 -1.67 -11.50 -6.05
N LYS A 316 -1.75 -12.70 -6.63
CA LYS A 316 -2.89 -13.61 -6.54
C LYS A 316 -2.82 -14.47 -5.29
N MET A 317 -3.28 -13.93 -4.16
CA MET A 317 -3.19 -14.59 -2.85
C MET A 317 -4.04 -15.87 -2.70
N LYS A 318 -5.09 -16.04 -3.49
CA LYS A 318 -6.07 -17.14 -3.36
C LYS A 318 -6.10 -18.12 -4.53
N ASP A 319 -5.28 -17.92 -5.55
CA ASP A 319 -5.25 -18.85 -6.67
C ASP A 319 -4.55 -20.14 -6.24
N LYS A 320 -5.21 -21.29 -6.47
CA LYS A 320 -4.62 -22.61 -6.23
C LYS A 320 -3.49 -22.94 -7.21
N LEU A 321 -3.22 -22.06 -8.16
CA LEU A 321 -2.18 -22.20 -9.17
C LEU A 321 -0.89 -21.58 -8.64
N LEU A 322 0.06 -22.43 -8.24
CA LEU A 322 1.42 -22.01 -7.93
C LEU A 322 2.21 -21.93 -9.23
N LEU A 323 2.64 -20.73 -9.61
CA LEU A 323 3.48 -20.52 -10.79
C LEU A 323 4.93 -20.40 -10.36
N TYR A 324 5.79 -21.24 -10.94
CA TYR A 324 7.23 -21.12 -10.82
C TYR A 324 7.79 -20.54 -12.12
N HIS A 325 8.45 -19.40 -12.02
CA HIS A 325 9.15 -18.78 -13.14
C HIS A 325 10.65 -18.84 -12.88
N ASP A 326 11.37 -19.54 -13.75
CA ASP A 326 12.83 -19.50 -13.73
C ASP A 326 13.33 -18.22 -14.38
N HIS A 327 13.72 -17.26 -13.55
CA HIS A 327 14.33 -16.01 -13.99
C HIS A 327 15.85 -16.11 -14.14
N SER A 328 16.46 -17.19 -13.62
CA SER A 328 17.90 -17.42 -13.69
C SER A 328 18.34 -18.11 -14.99
N GLY A 329 17.40 -18.74 -15.70
CA GLY A 329 17.66 -19.53 -16.91
C GLY A 329 18.38 -20.85 -16.62
N ILE A 330 18.47 -21.26 -15.35
CA ILE A 330 19.14 -22.48 -14.89
C ILE A 330 18.24 -23.71 -15.12
N LEU A 331 16.93 -23.53 -15.03
CA LEU A 331 15.96 -24.57 -15.34
C LEU A 331 15.72 -24.62 -16.85
N GLY A 332 16.00 -25.80 -17.41
CA GLY A 332 15.57 -26.13 -18.77
C GLY A 332 14.05 -26.22 -18.90
N THR A 333 13.58 -26.77 -20.03
CA THR A 333 12.15 -26.93 -20.30
C THR A 333 11.45 -27.77 -19.24
N VAL A 334 10.39 -27.23 -18.64
CA VAL A 334 9.54 -27.92 -17.65
C VAL A 334 8.45 -28.69 -18.39
N TYR A 335 8.39 -30.02 -18.19
CA TYR A 335 7.44 -30.92 -18.88
C TYR A 335 6.32 -31.47 -17.98
N THR A 336 6.25 -31.07 -16.71
CA THR A 336 5.27 -31.64 -15.78
C THR A 336 4.76 -30.64 -14.75
N THR A 337 3.57 -30.91 -14.24
CA THR A 337 2.93 -30.20 -13.13
C THR A 337 2.59 -31.22 -12.05
N ALA A 338 2.88 -30.93 -10.79
CA ALA A 338 2.43 -31.75 -9.67
C ALA A 338 1.07 -31.26 -9.18
N VAL A 339 0.14 -32.18 -8.96
CA VAL A 339 -1.09 -31.92 -8.21
C VAL A 339 -0.85 -32.38 -6.79
N HIS A 340 -0.99 -31.47 -5.83
CA HIS A 340 -0.83 -31.74 -4.41
C HIS A 340 -2.18 -31.77 -3.69
#